data_AF-G0UTG0-F1
#
_entry.id   AF-G0UTG0-F1
#
_cell.length_a   1.000
_cell.length_b   1.000
_cell.length_c   1.000
_cell.angle_alpha   90.00
_cell.angle_beta   90.00
_cell.angle_gamma   90.00
#
_symmetry.space_group_name_H-M   'P 1'
#
loop_
_entity.id
_entity.type
_entity.pdbx_description
1 polymer ?
#
loop_
_entity_poly.entity_id
_entity_poly.type
_entity_poly.pdbx_seq_one_letter_code
_entity_poly.pdbx_strand_id
1 'polypeptide(L)'
;MISMIEEQIIEKKQALVGSEPVELLTNEEEPVSVEGCFVQRVSNGRTVKDIIPRDSVLHVFGPKESKALSEEEGSAICVQLQPEELAMMQQAVRAANDVHDVDELEALFAAEERGEQEKRDLLQRMEELGKKDVFTEDDEEEMRQLDTFLTDVTRRHERTIWRRRCLQRAGRDKLYLEKRYKIENTLYSEMHVYFTGEKWQELLDNEEHCERLREAFQQDTSAALSMPQEMFTNLTFEGYPLKASFTTEHDRSNPKEALQAVLDRCTYPTVCAYYHSVTDETAVSMGEKNSV
;
A
#
# COMPACT_ATOMS: atom_id res chain seq x y z
N MET A 1 -7.80 -27.36 33.63
CA MET A 1 -7.42 -26.02 33.14
C MET A 1 -6.91 -26.08 31.70
N ILE A 2 -5.98 -26.98 31.37
CA ILE A 2 -5.49 -27.22 30.00
C ILE A 2 -6.62 -27.69 29.05
N SER A 3 -7.43 -28.67 29.47
CA SER A 3 -8.57 -29.16 28.66
C SER A 3 -9.63 -28.07 28.37
N MET A 4 -9.75 -27.06 29.23
CA MET A 4 -10.69 -25.94 29.04
C MET A 4 -10.16 -24.91 28.04
N ILE A 5 -8.84 -24.82 27.89
CA ILE A 5 -8.16 -23.98 26.89
C ILE A 5 -8.17 -24.69 25.53
N GLU A 6 -7.98 -26.01 25.50
CA GLU A 6 -8.11 -26.82 24.28
C GLU A 6 -9.53 -26.75 23.71
N GLU A 7 -10.57 -26.86 24.54
CA GLU A 7 -11.96 -26.68 24.11
C GLU A 7 -12.21 -25.28 23.54
N GLN A 8 -11.73 -24.21 24.19
CA GLN A 8 -11.89 -22.85 23.69
C GLN A 8 -11.15 -22.60 22.37
N ILE A 9 -10.01 -23.25 22.16
CA ILE A 9 -9.26 -23.18 20.89
C ILE A 9 -10.00 -23.93 19.78
N ILE A 10 -10.59 -25.08 20.08
CA ILE A 10 -11.37 -25.88 19.12
C ILE A 10 -12.66 -25.13 18.74
N GLU A 11 -13.36 -24.57 19.72
CA GLU A 11 -14.60 -23.80 19.52
C GLU A 11 -14.33 -22.53 18.69
N LYS A 12 -13.24 -21.80 18.98
CA LYS A 12 -12.82 -20.65 18.16
C LYS A 12 -12.36 -21.04 16.75
N LYS A 13 -11.71 -22.20 16.59
CA LYS A 13 -11.35 -22.72 15.25
C LYS A 13 -12.58 -23.11 14.44
N GLN A 14 -13.58 -23.72 15.07
CA GLN A 14 -14.85 -24.07 14.41
C GLN A 14 -15.66 -22.83 14.02
N ALA A 15 -15.63 -21.76 14.83
CA ALA A 15 -16.25 -20.49 14.50
C ALA A 15 -15.59 -19.75 13.33
N LEU A 16 -14.28 -19.98 13.09
CA LEU A 16 -13.51 -19.37 11.99
C LEU A 16 -13.61 -20.14 10.67
N VAL A 17 -13.81 -21.47 10.73
CA VAL A 17 -13.78 -22.35 9.54
C VAL A 17 -15.17 -22.70 9.03
N GLY A 18 -16.23 -22.43 9.79
CA GLY A 18 -17.57 -22.95 9.46
C GLY A 18 -17.62 -24.46 9.68
N SER A 19 -18.83 -25.01 9.76
CA SER A 19 -19.08 -26.40 10.18
C SER A 19 -18.62 -27.49 9.18
N GLU A 20 -17.93 -27.12 8.12
CA GLU A 20 -17.38 -28.09 7.17
C GLU A 20 -15.85 -27.94 7.10
N PRO A 21 -15.10 -29.02 7.37
CA PRO A 21 -13.66 -29.00 7.16
C PRO A 21 -13.39 -28.77 5.67
N VAL A 22 -12.60 -27.74 5.36
CA VAL A 22 -12.03 -27.59 4.02
C VAL A 22 -11.09 -28.78 3.81
N GLU A 23 -11.53 -29.76 3.04
CA GLU A 23 -10.72 -30.91 2.65
C GLU A 23 -9.48 -30.41 1.89
N LEU A 24 -8.31 -30.66 2.48
CA LEU A 24 -7.05 -30.51 1.77
C LEU A 24 -7.01 -31.59 0.69
N LEU A 25 -7.13 -31.17 -0.57
CA LEU A 25 -7.06 -32.00 -1.77
C LEU A 25 -6.00 -33.11 -1.63
N THR A 26 -6.45 -34.33 -1.36
CA THR A 26 -5.63 -35.52 -1.48
C THR A 26 -5.45 -35.86 -2.95
N ASN A 27 -4.21 -36.16 -3.36
CA ASN A 27 -3.78 -36.30 -4.76
C ASN A 27 -4.46 -37.45 -5.57
N GLU A 28 -5.47 -38.15 -5.03
CA GLU A 28 -6.12 -39.29 -5.72
C GLU A 28 -7.66 -39.26 -5.69
N GLU A 29 -8.29 -38.14 -5.35
CA GLU A 29 -9.75 -38.02 -5.53
C GLU A 29 -10.07 -37.44 -6.90
N GLU A 30 -10.85 -38.18 -7.68
CA GLU A 30 -11.52 -37.65 -8.87
C GLU A 30 -12.21 -36.33 -8.49
N PRO A 31 -12.03 -35.25 -9.28
CA PRO A 31 -12.54 -33.95 -8.89
C PRO A 31 -14.04 -34.05 -8.69
N VAL A 32 -14.46 -33.90 -7.44
CA VAL A 32 -15.85 -33.68 -7.05
C VAL A 32 -16.37 -32.61 -8.00
N SER A 33 -17.52 -32.88 -8.62
CA SER A 33 -18.20 -31.95 -9.52
C SER A 33 -18.61 -30.71 -8.73
N VAL A 34 -17.65 -29.81 -8.54
CA VAL A 34 -17.90 -28.46 -8.08
C VAL A 34 -18.71 -27.81 -9.19
N GLU A 35 -19.80 -27.12 -8.87
CA GLU A 35 -20.51 -26.18 -9.74
C GLU A 35 -19.60 -24.99 -10.14
N GLY A 36 -18.40 -25.29 -10.64
CA GLY A 36 -17.42 -24.35 -11.15
C GLY A 36 -17.65 -24.18 -12.64
N CYS A 37 -17.81 -22.93 -13.08
CA CYS A 37 -17.79 -22.65 -14.50
C CYS A 37 -16.35 -22.71 -15.02
N PHE A 38 -16.19 -23.23 -16.22
CA PHE A 38 -14.89 -23.28 -16.88
C PHE A 38 -14.81 -22.11 -17.87
N VAL A 39 -13.80 -21.26 -17.72
CA VAL A 39 -13.43 -20.32 -18.78
C VAL A 39 -12.59 -21.08 -19.78
N GLN A 40 -13.12 -21.23 -20.99
CA GLN A 40 -12.42 -21.88 -22.10
C GLN A 40 -11.69 -20.83 -22.93
N ARG A 41 -10.35 -20.89 -22.98
CA ARG A 41 -9.52 -20.02 -23.82
C ARG A 41 -8.72 -20.82 -24.84
N VAL A 42 -8.46 -20.26 -26.01
CA VAL A 42 -7.54 -20.85 -26.99
C VAL A 42 -6.22 -20.09 -26.92
N SER A 43 -5.15 -20.77 -26.52
CA SER A 43 -3.79 -20.24 -26.41
C SER A 43 -2.87 -21.08 -27.29
N ASN A 44 -2.19 -20.47 -28.27
CA ASN A 44 -1.30 -21.18 -29.22
C ASN A 44 -1.97 -22.39 -29.91
N GLY A 45 -3.25 -22.25 -30.27
CA GLY A 45 -4.03 -23.34 -30.89
C GLY A 45 -4.46 -24.46 -29.92
N ARG A 46 -4.17 -24.34 -28.62
CA ARG A 46 -4.63 -25.28 -27.59
C ARG A 46 -5.70 -24.64 -26.72
N THR A 47 -6.77 -25.39 -26.49
CA THR A 47 -7.83 -25.02 -25.56
C THR A 47 -7.36 -25.24 -24.12
N VAL A 48 -7.25 -24.18 -23.33
CA VAL A 48 -6.99 -24.21 -21.89
C VAL A 48 -8.30 -23.91 -21.16
N LYS A 49 -8.59 -24.65 -20.09
CA LYS A 49 -9.77 -24.46 -19.25
C LYS A 49 -9.32 -23.96 -17.88
N ASP A 50 -9.79 -22.81 -17.46
CA ASP A 50 -9.54 -22.23 -16.14
C ASP A 50 -10.82 -22.32 -15.31
N ILE A 51 -10.74 -22.76 -14.05
CA ILE A 51 -11.92 -22.97 -13.17
C ILE A 51 -12.19 -21.66 -12.42
N ILE A 52 -13.35 -21.04 -12.67
CA ILE A 52 -13.76 -19.79 -12.02
C ILE A 52 -15.25 -19.88 -11.65
N PRO A 53 -15.67 -19.43 -10.45
CA PRO A 53 -17.09 -19.43 -10.09
C PRO A 53 -17.94 -18.65 -11.09
N ARG A 54 -19.06 -19.24 -11.52
CA ARG A 54 -19.96 -18.64 -12.52
C ARG A 54 -20.45 -17.26 -12.10
N ASP A 55 -20.84 -17.15 -10.84
CA ASP A 55 -21.45 -15.93 -10.30
C ASP A 55 -20.46 -14.77 -10.30
N SER A 56 -19.17 -15.04 -10.07
CA SER A 56 -18.11 -14.03 -10.20
C SER A 56 -17.99 -13.52 -11.63
N VAL A 57 -18.07 -14.41 -12.62
CA VAL A 57 -18.01 -14.03 -14.04
C VAL A 57 -19.22 -13.21 -14.45
N LEU A 58 -20.43 -13.64 -14.05
CA LEU A 58 -21.67 -12.93 -14.38
C LEU A 58 -21.84 -11.61 -13.62
N HIS A 59 -21.30 -11.51 -12.41
CA HIS A 59 -21.27 -10.27 -11.65
C HIS A 59 -20.40 -9.21 -12.35
N VAL A 60 -19.22 -9.61 -12.86
CA VAL A 60 -18.25 -8.69 -13.46
C VAL A 60 -18.59 -8.35 -14.91
N PHE A 61 -19.02 -9.33 -15.71
CA PHE A 61 -19.24 -9.17 -17.16
C PHE A 61 -20.71 -9.16 -17.57
N GLY A 62 -21.64 -9.28 -16.62
CA GLY A 62 -23.07 -9.36 -16.89
C GLY A 62 -23.51 -10.73 -17.43
N PRO A 63 -24.76 -10.83 -17.93
CA PRO A 63 -25.29 -12.07 -18.50
C PRO A 63 -24.43 -12.57 -19.68
N LYS A 64 -24.02 -13.84 -19.63
CA LYS A 64 -23.24 -14.47 -20.69
C LYS A 64 -23.86 -15.77 -21.15
N GLU A 65 -23.67 -16.07 -22.44
CA GLU A 65 -24.03 -17.38 -22.98
C GLU A 65 -23.18 -18.47 -22.32
N SER A 66 -23.88 -19.48 -21.81
CA SER A 66 -23.29 -20.62 -21.15
C SER A 66 -23.55 -21.89 -21.96
N LYS A 67 -22.52 -22.69 -22.18
CA LYS A 67 -22.61 -23.94 -22.93
C LYS A 67 -22.13 -25.10 -22.08
N ALA A 68 -22.94 -26.15 -21.96
CA ALA A 68 -22.52 -27.41 -21.36
C ALA A 68 -21.47 -28.09 -22.26
N LEU A 69 -20.42 -28.63 -21.65
CA LEU A 69 -19.35 -29.33 -22.38
C LEU A 69 -19.79 -30.70 -22.91
N SER A 70 -20.82 -31.30 -22.32
CA SER A 70 -21.46 -32.56 -22.71
C SER A 70 -22.96 -32.53 -22.35
N GLU A 71 -23.73 -33.46 -22.92
CA GLU A 71 -25.16 -33.64 -22.63
C GLU A 71 -25.42 -34.46 -21.35
N GLU A 72 -24.36 -34.85 -20.63
CA GLU A 72 -24.46 -35.63 -19.40
C GLU A 72 -24.87 -34.74 -18.22
N GLU A 73 -25.74 -35.27 -17.33
CA GLU A 73 -26.09 -34.60 -16.08
C GLU A 73 -24.84 -34.37 -15.23
N GLY A 74 -24.62 -33.13 -14.79
CA GLY A 74 -23.39 -32.72 -14.09
C GLY A 74 -22.27 -32.22 -15.00
N SER A 75 -22.52 -32.04 -16.30
CA SER A 75 -21.52 -31.48 -17.22
C SER A 75 -21.10 -30.06 -16.84
N ALA A 76 -19.80 -29.86 -16.82
CA ALA A 76 -19.14 -28.58 -16.68
C ALA A 76 -19.73 -27.51 -17.63
N ILE A 77 -20.24 -26.42 -17.05
CA ILE A 77 -20.79 -25.29 -17.79
C ILE A 77 -19.63 -24.33 -18.13
N CYS A 78 -19.44 -24.05 -19.42
CA CYS A 78 -18.48 -23.06 -19.88
C CYS A 78 -19.17 -21.73 -20.17
N VAL A 79 -18.55 -20.63 -19.73
CA VAL A 79 -18.94 -19.27 -20.14
C VAL A 79 -17.90 -18.75 -21.13
N GLN A 80 -18.36 -18.29 -22.30
CA GLN A 80 -17.47 -17.75 -23.31
C GLN A 80 -17.28 -16.25 -23.10
N LEU A 81 -16.04 -15.85 -22.83
CA LEU A 81 -15.63 -14.44 -22.72
C LEU A 81 -15.04 -13.95 -24.04
N GLN A 82 -15.29 -12.69 -24.38
CA GLN A 82 -14.58 -12.04 -25.48
C GLN A 82 -13.10 -11.85 -25.13
N PRO A 83 -12.20 -11.71 -26.13
CA PRO A 83 -10.77 -11.50 -25.88
C PRO A 83 -10.48 -10.31 -24.96
N GLU A 84 -11.20 -9.20 -25.09
CA GLU A 84 -11.02 -8.02 -24.22
C GLU A 84 -11.41 -8.33 -22.76
N GLU A 85 -12.51 -9.05 -22.57
CA GLU A 85 -13.04 -9.43 -21.25
C GLU A 85 -12.10 -10.41 -20.53
N LEU A 86 -11.53 -11.34 -21.29
CA LEU A 86 -10.51 -12.25 -20.79
C LEU A 86 -9.25 -11.47 -20.36
N ALA A 87 -8.83 -10.47 -21.14
CA ALA A 87 -7.69 -9.63 -20.79
C ALA A 87 -7.97 -8.82 -19.50
N MET A 88 -9.17 -8.24 -19.36
CA MET A 88 -9.60 -7.57 -18.13
C MET A 88 -9.58 -8.49 -16.92
N MET A 89 -10.10 -9.71 -17.07
CA MET A 89 -10.09 -10.71 -16.00
C MET A 89 -8.66 -11.09 -15.59
N GLN A 90 -7.78 -11.33 -16.56
CA GLN A 90 -6.37 -11.64 -16.30
C GLN A 90 -5.65 -10.48 -15.60
N GLN A 91 -5.93 -9.24 -16.01
CA GLN A 91 -5.39 -8.06 -15.35
C GLN A 91 -5.89 -7.94 -13.91
N ALA A 92 -7.18 -8.18 -13.67
CA ALA A 92 -7.75 -8.16 -12.32
C ALA A 92 -7.15 -9.24 -11.42
N VAL A 93 -6.98 -10.48 -11.92
CA VAL A 93 -6.32 -11.57 -11.19
C VAL A 93 -4.87 -11.22 -10.86
N ARG A 94 -4.13 -10.64 -11.81
CA ARG A 94 -2.75 -10.18 -11.55
C ARG A 94 -2.72 -9.11 -10.46
N ALA A 95 -3.57 -8.08 -10.58
CA ALA A 95 -3.65 -7.01 -9.58
C ALA A 95 -4.05 -7.53 -8.20
N ALA A 96 -4.97 -8.49 -8.12
CA ALA A 96 -5.36 -9.12 -6.86
C ALA A 96 -4.21 -9.95 -6.24
N ASN A 97 -3.49 -10.71 -7.07
CA ASN A 97 -2.31 -11.47 -6.62
C ASN A 97 -1.20 -10.54 -6.14
N ASP A 98 -0.98 -9.42 -6.84
CA ASP A 98 -0.01 -8.40 -6.47
C ASP A 98 -0.29 -7.80 -5.09
N VAL A 99 -1.56 -7.45 -4.80
CA VAL A 99 -1.98 -6.97 -3.47
C VAL A 99 -1.77 -8.06 -2.42
N HIS A 100 -2.22 -9.29 -2.71
CA HIS A 100 -2.06 -10.42 -1.79
C HIS A 100 -0.59 -10.72 -1.48
N ASP A 101 0.30 -10.63 -2.48
CA ASP A 101 1.73 -10.85 -2.31
C ASP A 101 2.39 -9.78 -1.43
N VAL A 102 1.98 -8.52 -1.56
CA VAL A 102 2.43 -7.44 -0.68
C VAL A 102 2.00 -7.72 0.76
N ASP A 103 0.74 -8.05 0.98
CA ASP A 103 0.20 -8.33 2.32
C ASP A 103 0.87 -9.57 2.94
N GLU A 104 1.07 -10.63 2.15
CA GLU A 104 1.79 -11.83 2.59
C GLU A 104 3.23 -11.50 2.98
N LEU A 105 3.95 -10.73 2.16
CA LEU A 105 5.32 -10.34 2.46
C LEU A 105 5.40 -9.47 3.71
N GLU A 106 4.53 -8.47 3.88
CA GLU A 106 4.45 -7.66 5.10
C GLU A 106 4.28 -8.54 6.34
N ALA A 107 3.34 -9.50 6.29
CA ALA A 107 3.11 -10.44 7.39
C ALA A 107 4.33 -11.33 7.66
N LEU A 108 5.01 -11.81 6.61
CA LEU A 108 6.19 -12.66 6.74
C LEU A 108 7.40 -11.92 7.29
N PHE A 109 7.65 -10.68 6.89
CA PHE A 109 8.72 -9.85 7.46
C PHE A 109 8.46 -9.58 8.95
N ALA A 110 7.22 -9.23 9.31
CA ALA A 110 6.85 -9.02 10.71
C ALA A 110 6.95 -10.33 11.54
N ALA A 111 6.63 -11.49 10.93
CA ALA A 111 6.77 -12.79 11.58
C ALA A 111 8.23 -13.22 11.76
N GLU A 112 9.11 -12.87 10.82
CA GLU A 112 10.55 -13.11 10.95
C GLU A 112 11.12 -12.34 12.14
N GLU A 113 10.84 -11.04 12.23
CA GLU A 113 11.30 -10.17 13.32
C GLU A 113 10.80 -10.66 14.69
N ARG A 114 9.51 -11.02 14.80
CA ARG A 114 8.96 -11.63 16.01
C ARG A 114 9.67 -12.95 16.35
N GLY A 115 9.89 -13.82 15.36
CA GLY A 115 10.58 -15.08 15.57
C GLY A 115 12.03 -14.90 16.02
N GLU A 116 12.74 -13.89 15.52
CA GLU A 116 14.10 -13.56 15.99
C GLU A 116 14.10 -13.01 17.41
N GLN A 117 13.13 -12.16 17.76
CA GLN A 117 12.95 -11.66 19.12
C GLN A 117 12.65 -12.81 20.09
N GLU A 118 11.68 -13.66 19.78
CA GLU A 118 11.32 -14.84 20.57
C GLU A 118 12.55 -15.75 20.80
N LYS A 119 13.35 -16.01 19.76
CA LYS A 119 14.60 -16.79 19.91
C LYS A 119 15.59 -16.11 20.85
N ARG A 120 15.80 -14.81 20.71
CA ARG A 120 16.73 -14.05 21.56
C ARG A 120 16.30 -14.10 23.02
N ASP A 121 15.01 -13.92 23.29
CA ASP A 121 14.46 -13.94 24.65
C ASP A 121 14.58 -15.33 25.28
N LEU A 122 14.29 -16.39 24.52
CA LEU A 122 14.45 -17.78 24.99
C LEU A 122 15.91 -18.12 25.29
N LEU A 123 16.83 -17.79 24.38
CA LEU A 123 18.26 -18.03 24.56
C LEU A 123 18.81 -17.26 25.77
N GLN A 124 18.40 -16.01 25.94
CA GLN A 124 18.77 -15.20 27.10
C GLN A 124 18.28 -15.86 28.38
N ARG A 125 17.02 -16.33 28.43
CA ARG A 125 16.46 -16.99 29.62
C ARG A 125 17.19 -18.29 29.95
N MET A 126 17.51 -19.08 28.93
CA MET A 126 18.32 -20.31 29.10
C MET A 126 19.71 -19.99 29.66
N GLU A 127 20.34 -18.92 29.18
CA GLU A 127 21.65 -18.47 29.68
C GLU A 127 21.56 -18.01 31.14
N GLU A 128 20.51 -17.27 31.52
CA GLU A 128 20.27 -16.84 32.90
C GLU A 128 20.10 -18.04 33.85
N LEU A 129 19.33 -19.05 33.44
CA LEU A 129 19.18 -20.30 34.22
C LEU A 129 20.51 -21.03 34.35
N GLY A 130 21.30 -21.10 33.27
CA GLY A 130 22.62 -21.73 33.27
C GLY A 130 23.65 -21.03 34.15
N LYS A 131 23.42 -19.77 34.54
CA LYS A 131 24.29 -18.99 35.44
C LYS A 131 23.91 -19.09 36.92
N LYS A 132 22.84 -19.80 37.28
CA LYS A 132 22.44 -19.95 38.67
C LYS A 132 23.47 -20.78 39.45
N ASP A 133 23.89 -20.27 40.61
CA ASP A 133 24.82 -20.97 41.50
C ASP A 133 24.23 -22.27 42.08
N VAL A 134 22.90 -22.30 42.25
CA VAL A 134 22.13 -23.47 42.67
C VAL A 134 21.09 -23.77 41.60
N PHE A 135 21.22 -24.92 40.96
CA PHE A 135 20.32 -25.39 39.91
C PHE A 135 19.34 -26.40 40.49
N THR A 136 18.05 -26.05 40.50
CA THR A 136 16.98 -26.87 41.11
C THR A 136 16.30 -27.78 40.08
N GLU A 137 15.51 -28.75 40.54
CA GLU A 137 14.68 -29.60 39.66
C GLU A 137 13.65 -28.77 38.85
N ASP A 138 13.14 -27.70 39.46
CA ASP A 138 12.26 -26.73 38.77
C ASP A 138 13.01 -26.00 37.65
N ASP A 139 14.29 -25.66 37.86
CA ASP A 139 15.13 -25.02 36.84
C ASP A 139 15.44 -25.98 35.68
N GLU A 140 15.60 -27.28 35.97
CA GLU A 140 15.78 -28.32 34.96
C GLU A 140 14.53 -28.51 34.10
N GLU A 141 13.35 -28.50 34.72
CA GLU A 141 12.07 -28.55 34.02
C GLU A 141 11.85 -27.28 33.18
N GLU A 142 12.15 -26.09 33.71
CA GLU A 142 12.09 -24.84 32.95
C GLU A 142 13.04 -24.89 31.74
N MET A 143 14.27 -25.39 31.90
CA MET A 143 15.23 -25.55 30.80
C MET A 143 14.71 -26.47 29.69
N ARG A 144 14.06 -27.60 30.04
CA ARG A 144 13.44 -28.51 29.06
C ARG A 144 12.28 -27.87 28.31
N GLN A 145 11.47 -27.06 29.00
CA GLN A 145 10.38 -26.32 28.37
C GLN A 145 10.91 -25.25 27.41
N LEU A 146 11.93 -24.49 27.82
CA LEU A 146 12.58 -23.47 26.99
C LEU A 146 13.21 -24.09 25.72
N ASP A 147 13.87 -25.24 25.83
CA ASP A 147 14.43 -25.95 24.67
C ASP A 147 13.34 -26.41 23.69
N THR A 148 12.21 -26.89 24.21
CA THR A 148 11.04 -27.26 23.42
C THR A 148 10.46 -26.06 22.67
N PHE A 149 10.29 -24.92 23.36
CA PHE A 149 9.82 -23.69 22.73
C PHE A 149 10.82 -23.16 21.70
N LEU A 150 12.12 -23.21 22.00
CA LEU A 150 13.16 -22.76 21.08
C LEU A 150 13.14 -23.59 19.78
N THR A 151 12.94 -24.90 19.89
CA THR A 151 12.79 -25.79 18.74
C THR A 151 11.58 -25.42 17.88
N ASP A 152 10.42 -25.18 18.50
CA ASP A 152 9.21 -24.76 17.78
C ASP A 152 9.39 -23.40 17.08
N VAL A 153 9.87 -22.39 17.80
CA VAL A 153 10.15 -21.04 17.26
C VAL A 153 11.13 -21.15 16.10
N THR A 154 12.17 -21.97 16.22
CA THR A 154 13.15 -22.19 15.15
C THR A 154 12.50 -22.74 13.91
N ARG A 155 11.68 -23.79 14.03
CA ARG A 155 10.98 -24.39 12.90
C ARG A 155 10.00 -23.41 12.24
N ARG A 156 9.25 -22.63 13.03
CA ARG A 156 8.34 -21.60 12.50
C ARG A 156 9.10 -20.52 11.74
N HIS A 157 10.18 -20.02 12.33
CA HIS A 157 11.03 -18.99 11.72
C HIS A 157 11.69 -19.49 10.42
N GLU A 158 12.17 -20.73 10.37
CA GLU A 158 12.69 -21.33 9.13
C GLU A 158 11.64 -21.42 8.03
N ARG A 159 10.39 -21.79 8.38
CA ARG A 159 9.28 -21.82 7.44
C ARG A 159 8.97 -20.43 6.89
N THR A 160 8.96 -19.41 7.74
CA THR A 160 8.79 -18.00 7.34
C THR A 160 9.87 -17.57 6.35
N ILE A 161 11.14 -17.81 6.68
CA ILE A 161 12.28 -17.49 5.79
C ILE A 161 12.16 -18.23 4.46
N TRP A 162 11.84 -19.52 4.50
CA TRP A 162 11.69 -20.32 3.30
C TRP A 162 10.59 -19.77 2.40
N ARG A 163 9.42 -19.42 2.96
CA ARG A 163 8.31 -18.87 2.18
C ARG A 163 8.67 -17.54 1.53
N ARG A 164 9.37 -16.65 2.25
CA ARG A 164 9.90 -15.39 1.68
C ARG A 164 10.82 -15.66 0.50
N ARG A 165 11.78 -16.60 0.63
CA ARG A 165 12.67 -16.97 -0.47
C ARG A 165 11.92 -17.54 -1.68
N CYS A 166 10.85 -18.29 -1.46
CA CYS A 166 10.00 -18.78 -2.55
C CYS A 166 9.34 -17.64 -3.32
N LEU A 167 8.78 -16.65 -2.61
CA LEU A 167 8.17 -15.47 -3.24
C LEU A 167 9.21 -14.65 -4.01
N GLN A 168 10.39 -14.43 -3.42
CA GLN A 168 11.51 -13.73 -4.07
C GLN A 168 11.99 -14.43 -5.34
N ARG A 169 12.19 -15.76 -5.29
CA ARG A 169 12.59 -16.54 -6.48
C ARG A 169 11.55 -16.51 -7.59
N ALA A 170 10.29 -16.35 -7.23
CA ALA A 170 9.19 -16.18 -8.18
C ALA A 170 9.05 -14.73 -8.69
N GLY A 171 9.85 -13.78 -8.19
CA GLY A 171 9.76 -12.36 -8.53
C GLY A 171 8.51 -11.66 -8.01
N ARG A 172 7.83 -12.26 -7.03
CA ARG A 172 6.56 -11.78 -6.44
C ARG A 172 6.77 -10.74 -5.34
N ASP A 173 8.01 -10.36 -5.09
CA ASP A 173 8.42 -9.36 -4.09
C ASP A 173 8.65 -7.97 -4.66
N LYS A 174 8.57 -7.80 -5.98
CA LYS A 174 8.90 -6.53 -6.65
C LYS A 174 8.08 -5.35 -6.11
N LEU A 175 6.76 -5.48 -6.07
CA LEU A 175 5.87 -4.41 -5.57
C LEU A 175 6.06 -4.14 -4.08
N TYR A 176 6.33 -5.19 -3.30
CA TYR A 176 6.66 -5.05 -1.89
C TYR A 176 7.95 -4.22 -1.70
N LEU A 177 9.00 -4.52 -2.47
CA LEU A 177 10.26 -3.78 -2.43
C LEU A 177 10.09 -2.33 -2.90
N GLU A 178 9.30 -2.09 -3.95
CA GLU A 178 8.97 -0.73 -4.41
C GLU A 178 8.22 0.07 -3.33
N LYS A 179 7.19 -0.54 -2.70
CA LYS A 179 6.43 0.07 -1.60
C LYS A 179 7.34 0.39 -0.41
N ARG A 180 8.21 -0.55 -0.04
CA ARG A 180 9.15 -0.38 1.07
C ARG A 180 10.22 0.67 0.78
N TYR A 181 10.79 0.66 -0.42
CA TYR A 181 11.73 1.70 -0.88
C TYR A 181 11.09 3.08 -0.80
N LYS A 182 9.84 3.22 -1.25
CA LYS A 182 9.10 4.49 -1.15
C LYS A 182 8.96 4.92 0.31
N ILE A 183 8.49 4.05 1.20
CA ILE A 183 8.33 4.39 2.63
C ILE A 183 9.66 4.80 3.27
N GLU A 184 10.75 4.08 2.98
CA GLU A 184 12.07 4.33 3.59
C GLU A 184 12.77 5.59 3.03
N ASN A 185 12.45 6.00 1.81
CA ASN A 185 13.12 7.13 1.13
C ASN A 185 12.25 8.36 0.93
N THR A 186 10.94 8.29 1.20
CA THR A 186 10.06 9.45 1.20
C THR A 186 10.32 10.31 2.43
N LEU A 187 10.60 11.58 2.20
CA LEU A 187 10.75 12.63 3.21
C LEU A 187 9.67 13.69 2.99
N TYR A 188 9.22 14.30 4.09
CA TYR A 188 8.34 15.45 4.07
C TYR A 188 9.12 16.65 4.59
N SER A 189 9.27 17.66 3.74
CA SER A 189 9.99 18.89 4.10
C SER A 189 9.08 20.10 4.00
N GLU A 190 9.15 20.95 5.02
CA GLU A 190 8.59 22.30 4.99
C GLU A 190 9.52 23.22 4.18
N MET A 191 8.94 23.92 3.22
CA MET A 191 9.59 24.81 2.26
C MET A 191 9.05 26.23 2.45
N HIS A 192 9.89 27.23 2.19
CA HIS A 192 9.50 28.63 2.34
C HIS A 192 9.90 29.45 1.11
N VAL A 193 9.01 30.31 0.65
CA VAL A 193 9.27 31.24 -0.45
C VAL A 193 8.86 32.64 0.00
N TYR A 194 9.70 33.62 -0.27
CA TYR A 194 9.50 34.99 0.15
C TYR A 194 9.27 35.89 -1.05
N PHE A 195 8.22 36.72 -0.98
CA PHE A 195 7.92 37.73 -1.98
C PHE A 195 7.95 39.13 -1.36
N THR A 196 8.54 40.06 -2.08
CA THR A 196 8.57 41.48 -1.73
C THR A 196 7.37 42.19 -2.34
N GLY A 197 6.72 43.08 -1.59
CA GLY A 197 5.58 43.88 -2.05
C GLY A 197 4.80 44.44 -0.86
N GLU A 198 4.15 45.59 -1.05
CA GLU A 198 3.47 46.32 0.04
C GLU A 198 2.00 45.90 0.20
N LYS A 199 1.36 45.49 -0.89
CA LYS A 199 -0.08 45.20 -0.94
C LYS A 199 -0.44 43.72 -0.73
N TRP A 200 0.49 42.91 -0.22
CA TRP A 200 0.22 41.48 0.02
C TRP A 200 -0.86 41.27 1.08
N GLN A 201 -0.87 42.07 2.15
CA GLN A 201 -1.89 41.94 3.19
C GLN A 201 -3.30 42.20 2.64
N GLU A 202 -3.46 43.20 1.78
CA GLU A 202 -4.75 43.51 1.12
C GLU A 202 -5.25 42.35 0.25
N LEU A 203 -4.34 41.63 -0.41
CA LEU A 203 -4.66 40.43 -1.18
C LEU A 203 -5.04 39.25 -0.29
N LEU A 204 -4.37 39.08 0.85
CA LEU A 204 -4.65 38.00 1.81
C LEU A 204 -5.96 38.21 2.58
N ASP A 205 -6.35 39.46 2.81
CA ASP A 205 -7.60 39.80 3.50
C ASP A 205 -8.86 39.47 2.65
N ASN A 206 -8.69 39.23 1.34
CA ASN A 206 -9.77 38.81 0.45
C ASN A 206 -9.61 37.33 0.05
N GLU A 207 -10.62 36.52 0.39
CA GLU A 207 -10.63 35.07 0.14
C GLU A 207 -10.50 34.70 -1.34
N GLU A 208 -11.14 35.45 -2.27
CA GLU A 208 -11.03 35.19 -3.71
C GLU A 208 -9.61 35.47 -4.22
N HIS A 209 -8.96 36.51 -3.69
CA HIS A 209 -7.58 36.84 -4.06
C HIS A 209 -6.58 35.82 -3.48
N CYS A 210 -6.83 35.34 -2.27
CA CYS A 210 -6.02 34.32 -1.62
C CYS A 210 -6.06 32.98 -2.40
N GLU A 211 -7.24 32.55 -2.87
CA GLU A 211 -7.36 31.32 -3.65
C GLU A 211 -6.71 31.44 -5.05
N ARG A 212 -6.87 32.57 -5.74
CA ARG A 212 -6.15 32.78 -7.01
C ARG A 212 -4.63 32.85 -6.82
N LEU A 213 -4.16 33.45 -5.72
CA LEU A 213 -2.75 33.45 -5.36
C LEU A 213 -2.23 32.03 -5.09
N ARG A 214 -3.02 31.20 -4.41
CA ARG A 214 -2.73 29.77 -4.18
C ARG A 214 -2.57 29.02 -5.50
N GLU A 215 -3.51 29.16 -6.43
CA GLU A 215 -3.44 28.52 -7.76
C GLU A 215 -2.20 28.95 -8.54
N ALA A 216 -1.93 30.26 -8.62
CA ALA A 216 -0.76 30.81 -9.30
C ALA A 216 0.55 30.29 -8.67
N PHE A 217 0.62 30.26 -7.35
CA PHE A 217 1.78 29.76 -6.62
C PHE A 217 2.00 28.27 -6.85
N GLN A 218 0.95 27.45 -6.79
CA GLN A 218 1.04 26.02 -7.04
C GLN A 218 1.44 25.71 -8.48
N GLN A 219 0.95 26.48 -9.46
CA GLN A 219 1.33 26.34 -10.86
C GLN A 219 2.83 26.61 -11.08
N ASP A 220 3.34 27.73 -10.56
CA ASP A 220 4.74 28.09 -10.70
C ASP A 220 5.66 27.11 -9.93
N THR A 221 5.25 26.69 -8.73
CA THR A 221 6.00 25.73 -7.91
C THR A 221 6.04 24.34 -8.55
N SER A 222 4.91 23.88 -9.10
CA SER A 222 4.81 22.63 -9.86
C SER A 222 5.74 22.64 -11.06
N ALA A 223 5.75 23.73 -11.83
CA ALA A 223 6.63 23.90 -12.98
C ALA A 223 8.11 23.94 -12.57
N ALA A 224 8.46 24.64 -11.49
CA ALA A 224 9.84 24.75 -11.01
C ALA A 224 10.42 23.42 -10.51
N LEU A 225 9.64 22.66 -9.75
CA LEU A 225 10.09 21.38 -9.17
C LEU A 225 9.79 20.17 -10.08
N SER A 226 9.05 20.36 -11.17
CA SER A 226 8.54 19.27 -12.02
C SER A 226 7.77 18.22 -11.22
N MET A 227 6.96 18.69 -10.26
CA MET A 227 6.16 17.84 -9.36
C MET A 227 4.66 18.15 -9.52
N PRO A 228 3.78 17.16 -9.35
CA PRO A 228 2.33 17.39 -9.36
C PRO A 228 1.90 18.36 -8.25
N GLN A 229 0.85 19.14 -8.49
CA GLN A 229 0.36 20.15 -7.53
C GLN A 229 -0.15 19.52 -6.23
N GLU A 230 -0.62 18.27 -6.30
CA GLU A 230 -1.13 17.49 -5.18
C GLU A 230 -0.03 17.16 -4.16
N MET A 231 1.24 17.28 -4.53
CA MET A 231 2.37 17.06 -3.62
C MET A 231 2.65 18.25 -2.71
N PHE A 232 1.99 19.40 -2.92
CA PHE A 232 2.16 20.60 -2.09
C PHE A 232 0.99 20.73 -1.13
N THR A 233 1.23 20.37 0.12
CA THR A 233 0.22 20.38 1.19
C THR A 233 0.50 21.47 2.21
N ASN A 234 -0.50 21.82 3.03
CA ASN A 234 -0.37 22.82 4.09
C ASN A 234 0.12 24.20 3.61
N LEU A 235 -0.26 24.60 2.38
CA LEU A 235 0.14 25.90 1.86
C LEU A 235 -0.53 27.02 2.65
N THR A 236 0.30 27.83 3.29
CA THR A 236 -0.09 29.00 4.08
C THR A 236 0.65 30.23 3.58
N PHE A 237 0.00 31.38 3.72
CA PHE A 237 0.55 32.67 3.38
C PHE A 237 0.55 33.56 4.63
N GLU A 238 1.72 34.07 5.01
CA GLU A 238 1.89 35.02 6.10
C GLU A 238 2.23 36.39 5.53
N GLY A 239 1.59 37.44 6.05
CA GLY A 239 1.74 38.82 5.56
C GLY A 239 3.05 39.50 5.96
N TYR A 240 3.58 40.28 5.00
CA TYR A 240 4.72 41.23 5.02
C TYR A 240 6.04 40.84 5.75
N PRO A 241 7.12 40.52 4.99
CA PRO A 241 7.10 40.13 3.58
C PRO A 241 6.21 38.92 3.38
N LEU A 242 5.61 38.75 2.19
CA LEU A 242 4.77 37.59 1.95
C LEU A 242 5.63 36.34 2.05
N LYS A 243 5.33 35.49 3.03
CA LYS A 243 5.98 34.20 3.22
C LYS A 243 4.98 33.11 2.86
N ALA A 244 5.23 32.41 1.77
CA ALA A 244 4.52 31.20 1.40
C ALA A 244 5.23 30.01 2.06
N SER A 245 4.53 29.27 2.92
CA SER A 245 5.05 28.06 3.55
C SER A 245 4.22 26.86 3.14
N PHE A 246 4.86 25.77 2.72
CA PHE A 246 4.16 24.54 2.31
C PHE A 246 5.01 23.31 2.64
N THR A 247 4.37 22.15 2.73
CA THR A 247 5.03 20.86 2.89
C THR A 247 5.03 20.12 1.56
N THR A 248 6.17 19.52 1.21
CA THR A 248 6.28 18.69 0.00
C THR A 248 6.87 17.32 0.29
N GLU A 249 6.33 16.30 -0.37
CA GLU A 249 6.85 14.93 -0.40
C GLU A 249 7.99 14.84 -1.41
N HIS A 250 9.16 14.34 -1.01
CA HIS A 250 10.29 14.16 -1.91
C HIS A 250 11.16 12.94 -1.53
N ASP A 251 11.91 12.44 -2.50
CA ASP A 251 12.85 11.34 -2.29
C ASP A 251 14.13 11.83 -1.59
N ARG A 252 14.75 10.96 -0.79
CA ARG A 252 16.03 11.21 -0.11
C ARG A 252 17.17 11.59 -1.05
N SER A 253 17.13 11.16 -2.31
CA SER A 253 18.08 11.56 -3.36
C SER A 253 18.00 13.05 -3.72
N ASN A 254 16.85 13.69 -3.47
CA ASN A 254 16.64 15.12 -3.65
C ASN A 254 16.51 15.80 -2.28
N PRO A 255 17.63 16.23 -1.68
CA PRO A 255 17.60 16.83 -0.35
C PRO A 255 16.82 18.15 -0.35
N LYS A 256 16.25 18.49 0.80
CA LYS A 256 15.47 19.73 1.03
C LYS A 256 16.20 20.96 0.50
N GLU A 257 17.50 21.07 0.75
CA GLU A 257 18.32 22.22 0.40
C GLU A 257 18.43 22.40 -1.12
N ALA A 258 18.47 21.30 -1.88
CA ALA A 258 18.50 21.35 -3.34
C ALA A 258 17.16 21.83 -3.90
N LEU A 259 16.04 21.33 -3.36
CA LEU A 259 14.71 21.77 -3.75
C LEU A 259 14.50 23.25 -3.40
N GLN A 260 14.92 23.67 -2.20
CA GLN A 260 14.81 25.05 -1.74
C GLN A 260 15.61 25.98 -2.65
N ALA A 261 16.83 25.59 -3.05
CA ALA A 261 17.64 26.38 -3.98
C ALA A 261 17.01 26.52 -5.38
N VAL A 262 16.19 25.56 -5.83
CA VAL A 262 15.43 25.68 -7.08
C VAL A 262 14.29 26.69 -6.91
N LEU A 263 13.55 26.62 -5.79
CA LEU A 263 12.49 27.56 -5.47
C LEU A 263 13.01 28.99 -5.33
N ASP A 264 14.13 29.18 -4.65
CA ASP A 264 14.75 30.49 -4.43
C ASP A 264 15.22 31.16 -5.74
N ARG A 265 15.47 30.35 -6.78
CA ARG A 265 15.86 30.83 -8.12
C ARG A 265 14.67 30.96 -9.07
N CYS A 266 13.51 30.44 -8.70
CA CYS A 266 12.30 30.55 -9.51
C CYS A 266 11.83 32.01 -9.51
N THR A 267 11.44 32.50 -10.67
CA THR A 267 10.96 33.89 -10.84
C THR A 267 9.47 34.05 -10.58
N TYR A 268 8.74 32.95 -10.36
CA TYR A 268 7.30 32.93 -10.08
C TYR A 268 6.47 33.87 -11.00
N PRO A 269 6.49 33.62 -12.32
CA PRO A 269 5.91 34.54 -13.30
C PRO A 269 4.39 34.70 -13.15
N THR A 270 3.67 33.64 -12.79
CA THR A 270 2.21 33.65 -12.65
C THR A 270 1.80 34.42 -11.40
N VAL A 271 2.51 34.19 -10.29
CA VAL A 271 2.31 34.95 -9.04
C VAL A 271 2.62 36.44 -9.25
N CYS A 272 3.73 36.75 -9.93
CA CYS A 272 4.09 38.13 -10.23
C CYS A 272 3.05 38.80 -11.13
N ALA A 273 2.62 38.15 -12.22
CA ALA A 273 1.60 38.69 -13.12
C ALA A 273 0.28 38.95 -12.37
N TYR A 274 -0.11 38.05 -11.49
CA TYR A 274 -1.30 38.20 -10.66
C TYR A 274 -1.20 39.42 -9.72
N TYR A 275 -0.08 39.54 -9.00
CA TYR A 275 0.16 40.68 -8.11
C TYR A 275 0.05 42.02 -8.85
N HIS A 276 0.68 42.15 -10.02
CA HIS A 276 0.59 43.38 -10.81
C HIS A 276 -0.83 43.66 -11.30
N SER A 277 -1.58 42.65 -11.75
CA SER A 277 -2.96 42.87 -12.22
C SER A 277 -3.86 43.50 -11.15
N VAL A 278 -3.79 43.03 -9.91
CA VAL A 278 -4.61 43.56 -8.80
C VAL A 278 -4.08 44.90 -8.28
N THR A 279 -2.75 45.05 -8.23
CA THR A 279 -2.13 46.26 -7.67
C THR A 279 -2.13 47.45 -8.64
N ASP A 280 -2.16 47.21 -9.94
CA ASP A 280 -2.30 48.22 -11.00
C ASP A 280 -3.78 48.59 -11.23
N GLU A 281 -4.73 47.65 -11.15
CA GLU A 281 -6.16 47.96 -11.23
C GLU A 281 -6.63 48.86 -10.08
N THR A 282 -6.10 48.65 -8.86
CA THR A 282 -6.37 49.53 -7.71
C THR A 282 -5.76 50.93 -7.88
N ALA A 283 -4.70 51.10 -8.68
CA ALA A 283 -4.14 52.42 -8.99
C ALA A 283 -5.03 53.23 -9.95
N VAL A 284 -5.70 52.56 -10.89
CA VAL A 284 -6.63 53.22 -11.83
C VAL A 284 -7.91 53.69 -11.14
N SER A 285 -8.41 52.92 -10.14
CA SER A 285 -9.62 53.28 -9.38
C SER A 285 -9.47 54.52 -8.48
N MET A 286 -8.25 54.93 -8.09
CA MET A 286 -8.04 56.14 -7.26
C MET A 286 -7.75 57.41 -8.08
N GLY A 287 -7.66 57.32 -9.41
CA GLY A 287 -7.32 58.45 -10.30
C GLY A 287 -8.50 59.31 -10.77
N GLU A 288 -9.75 58.87 -10.62
CA GLU A 288 -10.93 59.58 -11.16
C GLU A 288 -11.76 60.32 -10.08
N LYS A 289 -11.12 61.12 -9.24
CA LYS A 289 -11.81 62.22 -8.53
C LYS A 289 -10.85 63.39 -8.32
N ASN A 290 -10.71 64.24 -9.35
CA ASN A 290 -10.55 65.70 -9.22
C ASN A 290 -10.36 66.37 -10.59
N SER A 291 -11.44 66.91 -11.14
CA SER A 291 -11.49 68.28 -11.70
C SER A 291 -12.91 68.59 -12.18
N VAL A 292 -13.63 69.39 -11.38
CA VAL A 292 -14.60 70.39 -11.84
C VAL A 292 -13.92 71.74 -11.67
#